data_AF-A2G7H0-F1
#
_entry.id   AF-A2G7H0-F1
#
_cell.length_a   1.000
_cell.length_b   1.000
_cell.length_c   1.000
_cell.angle_alpha   90.00
_cell.angle_beta   90.00
_cell.angle_gamma   90.00
#
_symmetry.space_group_name_H-M   'P 1'
#
loop_
_entity.id
_entity.type
_entity.pdbx_description
1 polymer ?
#
loop_
_entity_poly.entity_id
_entity_poly.type
_entity_poly.pdbx_seq_one_letter_code
_entity_poly.pdbx_strand_id
1 'polypeptide(L)'
;MLTPNASLIDDVNAIEDDEADALADQDEEDIEMINEDAHYRVQAEILKNDHAIQYQKQIDNIKDSYNEETNQILEEGKNLCLKMVEDQRKEVENLENEWRTARKKQIDQDLEASNSKLATARVLASFQLIDSAKTLRDTTRKQSATRSSELKILDDLFEKQYRLMIERHSKDFILLHERVKAQINNSKLDAELLKKQADYTKDNQDSQIPIVMISSVSMQAKFDTTKRSIIQTFSPRPEKRI
;
A
#
# COMPACT_ATOMS: atom_id res chain seq x y z
N MET A 1 -2.68 -23.78 -106.74
CA MET A 1 -2.05 -24.19 -105.47
C MET A 1 -2.25 -23.05 -104.50
N LEU A 2 -3.06 -23.24 -103.46
CA LEU A 2 -3.27 -22.28 -102.38
C LEU A 2 -2.29 -22.63 -101.26
N THR A 3 -1.35 -21.75 -100.96
CA THR A 3 -0.47 -21.86 -99.79
C THR A 3 -1.25 -21.42 -98.54
N PRO A 4 -1.23 -22.17 -97.42
CA PRO A 4 -1.80 -21.70 -96.17
C PRO A 4 -0.93 -20.58 -95.56
N ASN A 5 -1.60 -19.56 -95.03
CA ASN A 5 -1.04 -18.40 -94.35
C ASN A 5 -0.07 -18.79 -93.21
N ALA A 6 1.23 -18.60 -93.43
CA ALA A 6 2.24 -18.62 -92.36
C ALA A 6 2.10 -17.44 -91.37
N SER A 7 1.41 -16.36 -91.76
CA SER A 7 1.18 -15.18 -90.91
C SER A 7 0.23 -15.46 -89.74
N LEU A 8 -0.64 -16.47 -89.82
CA LEU A 8 -1.63 -16.76 -88.77
C LEU A 8 -1.08 -17.62 -87.62
N ILE A 9 0.12 -18.21 -87.75
CA ILE A 9 0.71 -19.07 -86.72
C ILE A 9 1.63 -18.25 -85.80
N ASP A 10 2.40 -17.30 -86.35
CA ASP A 10 3.20 -16.36 -85.55
C ASP A 10 2.31 -15.41 -84.73
N ASP A 11 1.16 -14.97 -85.28
CA ASP A 11 0.18 -14.15 -84.56
C ASP A 11 -0.53 -14.94 -83.43
N VAL A 12 -0.72 -16.26 -83.57
CA VAL A 12 -1.37 -17.10 -82.53
C VAL A 12 -0.40 -17.45 -81.40
N ASN A 13 0.86 -17.74 -81.70
CA ASN A 13 1.88 -17.98 -80.67
C ASN A 13 2.21 -16.69 -79.87
N ALA A 14 2.22 -15.52 -80.54
CA ALA A 14 2.40 -14.24 -79.86
C ALA A 14 1.21 -13.88 -78.95
N ILE A 15 -0.02 -14.23 -79.34
CA ILE A 15 -1.21 -14.06 -78.49
C ILE A 15 -1.21 -15.03 -77.30
N GLU A 16 -0.75 -16.27 -77.48
CA GLU A 16 -0.63 -17.25 -76.39
C GLU A 16 0.49 -16.90 -75.40
N ASP A 17 1.62 -16.34 -75.87
CA ASP A 17 2.70 -15.84 -75.01
C ASP A 17 2.28 -14.53 -74.27
N ASP A 18 1.56 -13.61 -74.94
CA ASP A 18 1.01 -12.40 -74.31
C ASP A 18 -0.10 -12.73 -73.28
N GLU A 19 -0.92 -13.76 -73.50
CA GLU A 19 -1.91 -14.25 -72.51
C GLU A 19 -1.24 -14.95 -71.32
N ALA A 20 -0.16 -15.69 -71.54
CA ALA A 20 0.58 -16.38 -70.48
C ALA A 20 1.36 -15.39 -69.58
N ASP A 21 1.98 -14.36 -70.16
CA ASP A 21 2.62 -13.27 -69.42
C ASP A 21 1.59 -12.44 -68.66
N ALA A 22 0.42 -12.15 -69.24
CA ALA A 22 -0.67 -11.47 -68.54
C ALA A 22 -1.26 -12.29 -67.38
N LEU A 23 -1.33 -13.62 -67.51
CA LEU A 23 -1.75 -14.51 -66.42
C LEU A 23 -0.71 -14.56 -65.29
N ALA A 24 0.58 -14.59 -65.63
CA ALA A 24 1.67 -14.58 -64.65
C ALA A 24 1.74 -13.25 -63.88
N ASP A 25 1.55 -12.13 -64.58
CA ASP A 25 1.45 -10.80 -63.97
C ASP A 25 0.23 -10.69 -63.03
N GLN A 26 -0.89 -11.31 -63.39
CA GLN A 26 -2.09 -11.35 -62.56
C GLN A 26 -1.91 -12.21 -61.30
N ASP A 27 -1.27 -13.38 -61.43
CA ASP A 27 -0.94 -14.24 -60.28
C ASP A 27 0.04 -13.54 -59.32
N GLU A 28 1.00 -12.76 -59.84
CA GLU A 28 1.94 -11.98 -59.01
C GLU A 28 1.24 -10.83 -58.28
N GLU A 29 0.34 -10.10 -58.94
CA GLU A 29 -0.47 -9.03 -58.34
C GLU A 29 -1.39 -9.57 -57.23
N ASP A 30 -2.01 -10.74 -57.44
CA ASP A 30 -2.84 -11.41 -56.44
C ASP A 30 -2.03 -11.87 -55.21
N ILE A 31 -0.81 -12.37 -55.41
CA ILE A 31 0.11 -12.73 -54.31
C ILE A 31 0.54 -11.48 -53.53
N GLU A 32 0.87 -10.38 -54.22
CA GLU A 32 1.20 -9.10 -53.56
C GLU A 32 0.04 -8.55 -52.73
N MET A 33 -1.19 -8.64 -53.25
CA MET A 33 -2.41 -8.22 -52.55
C MET A 33 -2.66 -9.03 -51.27
N ILE A 34 -2.52 -10.36 -51.34
CA ILE A 34 -2.66 -11.24 -50.17
C ILE A 34 -1.60 -10.92 -49.11
N ASN A 35 -0.36 -10.70 -49.54
CA ASN A 35 0.74 -10.36 -48.64
C ASN A 35 0.53 -8.99 -47.96
N GLU A 36 -0.02 -8.01 -48.68
CA GLU A 36 -0.37 -6.71 -48.11
C GLU A 36 -1.49 -6.81 -47.06
N ASP A 37 -2.57 -7.54 -47.34
CA ASP A 37 -3.66 -7.75 -46.37
C ASP A 37 -3.16 -8.49 -45.11
N ALA A 38 -2.35 -9.53 -45.31
CA ALA A 38 -1.72 -10.26 -44.21
C ALA A 38 -0.80 -9.36 -43.37
N HIS A 39 0.00 -8.50 -44.00
CA HIS A 39 0.90 -7.58 -43.32
C HIS A 39 0.17 -6.67 -42.33
N TYR A 40 -0.91 -6.02 -42.75
CA TYR A 40 -1.67 -5.13 -41.88
C TYR A 40 -2.44 -5.89 -40.79
N ARG A 41 -2.94 -7.10 -41.06
CA ARG A 41 -3.53 -7.94 -40.00
C ARG A 41 -2.52 -8.29 -38.91
N VAL A 42 -1.30 -8.66 -39.32
CA VAL A 42 -0.19 -8.94 -38.38
C VAL A 42 0.19 -7.69 -37.60
N GLN A 43 0.26 -6.51 -38.24
CA GLN A 43 0.52 -5.25 -37.52
C GLN A 43 -0.54 -4.96 -36.45
N ALA A 44 -1.82 -5.17 -36.75
CA ALA A 44 -2.89 -4.96 -35.78
C ALA A 44 -2.78 -5.90 -34.57
N GLU A 45 -2.41 -7.16 -34.82
CA GLU A 45 -2.18 -8.16 -33.77
C GLU A 45 -0.96 -7.82 -32.90
N ILE A 46 0.13 -7.35 -33.52
CA ILE A 46 1.32 -6.87 -32.81
C ILE A 46 0.96 -5.69 -31.89
N LEU A 47 0.22 -4.69 -32.39
CA LEU A 47 -0.21 -3.54 -31.59
C LEU A 47 -1.07 -3.96 -30.40
N LYS A 48 -2.02 -4.87 -30.62
CA LYS A 48 -2.87 -5.41 -29.55
C LYS A 48 -2.05 -6.15 -28.48
N ASN A 49 -1.07 -6.95 -28.90
CA ASN A 49 -0.20 -7.67 -27.98
C ASN A 49 0.69 -6.71 -27.19
N ASP A 50 1.27 -5.69 -27.84
CA ASP A 50 2.09 -4.68 -27.17
C ASP A 50 1.28 -3.92 -26.10
N HIS A 51 0.06 -3.48 -26.43
CA HIS A 51 -0.83 -2.84 -25.45
C HIS A 51 -1.15 -3.77 -24.27
N ALA A 52 -1.41 -5.05 -24.51
CA ALA A 52 -1.65 -6.02 -23.46
C ALA A 52 -0.44 -6.21 -22.52
N ILE A 53 0.77 -6.28 -23.09
CA ILE A 53 2.02 -6.38 -22.33
C ILE A 53 2.24 -5.11 -21.49
N GLN A 54 2.04 -3.93 -22.08
CA GLN A 54 2.18 -2.66 -21.37
C GLN A 54 1.20 -2.54 -20.20
N TYR A 55 -0.07 -2.90 -20.41
CA TYR A 55 -1.08 -2.94 -19.35
C TYR A 55 -0.65 -3.90 -18.23
N GLN A 56 -0.24 -5.12 -18.56
CA GLN A 56 0.18 -6.10 -17.55
C GLN A 56 1.35 -5.58 -16.71
N LYS A 57 2.35 -4.97 -17.36
CA LYS A 57 3.48 -4.34 -16.68
C LYS A 57 3.03 -3.20 -15.75
N GLN A 58 2.05 -2.40 -16.15
CA GLN A 58 1.49 -1.35 -15.28
C GLN A 58 0.79 -1.95 -14.06
N ILE A 59 0.00 -3.01 -14.23
CA ILE A 59 -0.68 -3.70 -13.12
C ILE A 59 0.32 -4.31 -12.14
N ASP A 60 1.38 -4.95 -12.66
CA ASP A 60 2.44 -5.54 -11.82
C ASP A 60 3.17 -4.45 -11.03
N ASN A 61 3.52 -3.33 -11.67
CA ASN A 61 4.13 -2.18 -10.99
C ASN A 61 3.23 -1.61 -9.87
N ILE A 62 1.92 -1.47 -10.11
CA ILE A 62 0.97 -0.97 -9.09
C ILE A 62 0.94 -1.93 -7.90
N LYS A 63 0.90 -3.24 -8.18
CA LYS A 63 0.89 -4.27 -7.14
C LYS A 63 2.18 -4.26 -6.32
N ASP A 64 3.33 -4.16 -6.96
CA ASP A 64 4.62 -4.13 -6.29
C ASP A 64 4.77 -2.87 -5.43
N SER A 65 4.38 -1.70 -5.95
CA SER A 65 4.38 -0.45 -5.20
C SER A 65 3.46 -0.50 -3.98
N TYR A 66 2.25 -1.05 -4.10
CA TYR A 66 1.34 -1.23 -2.97
C TYR A 66 1.92 -2.15 -1.89
N ASN A 67 2.56 -3.26 -2.30
CA ASN A 67 3.18 -4.20 -1.38
C ASN A 67 4.38 -3.55 -0.65
N GLU A 68 5.21 -2.82 -1.37
CA GLU A 68 6.36 -2.10 -0.81
C GLU A 68 5.90 -1.05 0.21
N GLU A 69 4.93 -0.21 -0.16
CA GLU A 69 4.38 0.81 0.74
C GLU A 69 3.72 0.20 1.98
N THR A 70 2.94 -0.87 1.80
CA THR A 70 2.30 -1.58 2.92
C THR A 70 3.35 -2.18 3.87
N ASN A 71 4.41 -2.78 3.33
CA ASN A 71 5.50 -3.33 4.13
C ASN A 71 6.24 -2.21 4.90
N GLN A 72 6.46 -1.06 4.26
CA GLN A 72 7.05 0.10 4.92
C GLN A 72 6.17 0.60 6.08
N ILE A 73 4.86 0.76 5.85
CA ILE A 73 3.91 1.17 6.89
C ILE A 73 3.92 0.19 8.07
N LEU A 74 3.95 -1.12 7.79
CA LEU A 74 4.00 -2.16 8.83
C LEU A 74 5.30 -2.09 9.64
N GLU A 75 6.45 -1.92 8.98
CA GLU A 75 7.74 -1.84 9.66
C GLU A 75 7.86 -0.54 10.49
N GLU A 76 7.39 0.59 9.97
CA GLU A 76 7.28 1.85 10.72
C GLU A 76 6.38 1.70 11.95
N GLY A 77 5.20 1.10 11.78
CA GLY A 77 4.26 0.84 12.87
C GLY A 77 4.85 -0.06 13.95
N LYS A 78 5.56 -1.12 13.56
CA LYS A 78 6.29 -2.01 14.47
C LYS A 78 7.39 -1.27 15.23
N ASN A 79 8.18 -0.44 14.55
CA ASN A 79 9.24 0.34 15.19
C ASN A 79 8.69 1.36 16.19
N LEU A 80 7.58 2.02 15.86
CA LEU A 80 6.86 2.89 16.79
C LEU A 80 6.35 2.12 18.00
N CYS A 81 5.77 0.94 17.80
CA CYS A 81 5.29 0.07 18.88
C CYS A 81 6.44 -0.33 19.83
N LEU A 82 7.58 -0.76 19.29
CA LEU A 82 8.76 -1.12 20.08
C LEU A 82 9.28 0.06 20.91
N LYS A 83 9.36 1.24 20.29
CA LYS A 83 9.75 2.47 20.98
C LYS A 83 8.78 2.83 22.10
N MET A 84 7.47 2.75 21.84
CA MET A 84 6.44 3.00 22.84
C MET A 84 6.58 2.05 24.04
N VAL A 85 6.74 0.75 23.80
CA VAL A 85 6.94 -0.22 24.90
C VAL A 85 8.16 0.16 25.75
N GLU A 86 9.25 0.56 25.13
CA GLU A 86 10.47 0.97 25.84
C GLU A 86 10.26 2.25 26.68
N ASP A 87 9.62 3.27 26.10
CA ASP A 87 9.33 4.51 26.81
C ASP A 87 8.35 4.29 27.98
N GLN A 88 7.36 3.41 27.79
CA GLN A 88 6.40 3.02 28.83
C GLN A 88 7.05 2.22 29.96
N ARG A 89 8.02 1.33 29.65
CA ARG A 89 8.80 0.63 30.67
C ARG A 89 9.60 1.60 31.54
N LYS A 90 10.25 2.59 30.92
CA LYS A 90 10.97 3.64 31.65
C LYS A 90 10.05 4.47 32.53
N GLU A 91 8.86 4.81 32.04
CA GLU A 91 7.88 5.54 32.84
C GLU A 91 7.42 4.73 34.07
N VAL A 92 7.13 3.43 33.89
CA VAL A 92 6.79 2.52 34.99
C VAL A 92 7.91 2.48 36.02
N GLU A 93 9.16 2.30 35.57
CA GLU A 93 10.33 2.25 36.44
C GLU A 93 10.52 3.57 37.21
N ASN A 94 10.37 4.71 36.53
CA ASN A 94 10.46 6.03 37.16
C ASN A 94 9.39 6.22 38.22
N LEU A 95 8.13 5.91 37.91
CA LEU A 95 7.01 6.04 38.84
C LEU A 95 7.20 5.13 40.07
N GLU A 96 7.68 3.91 39.87
CA GLU A 96 7.98 2.98 40.96
C GLU A 96 9.13 3.49 41.83
N ASN A 97 10.20 4.00 41.22
CA ASN A 97 11.36 4.54 41.94
C ASN A 97 11.00 5.79 42.75
N GLU A 98 10.18 6.68 42.19
CA GLU A 98 9.66 7.85 42.91
C GLU A 98 8.81 7.44 44.11
N TRP A 99 7.90 6.47 43.93
CA TRP A 99 7.10 5.94 45.03
C TRP A 99 7.96 5.30 46.12
N ARG A 100 8.91 4.43 45.76
CA ARG A 100 9.83 3.79 46.71
C ARG A 100 10.63 4.83 47.51
N THR A 101 11.10 5.87 46.84
CA THR A 101 11.88 6.95 47.45
C THR A 101 11.04 7.79 48.41
N ALA A 102 9.86 8.21 47.97
CA ALA A 102 8.92 8.97 48.79
C ALA A 102 8.47 8.16 50.02
N ARG A 103 8.19 6.87 49.83
CA ARG A 103 7.78 5.94 50.89
C ARG A 103 8.87 5.74 51.93
N LYS A 104 10.11 5.53 51.49
CA LYS A 104 11.27 5.43 52.39
C LYS A 104 11.46 6.71 53.20
N LYS A 105 11.40 7.87 52.54
CA LYS A 105 11.52 9.18 53.19
C LYS A 105 10.45 9.39 54.28
N GLN A 106 9.21 9.00 54.01
CA GLN A 106 8.13 9.10 54.98
C GLN A 106 8.36 8.17 56.20
N ILE A 107 8.81 6.93 55.96
CA ILE A 107 9.17 6.00 57.06
C ILE A 107 10.29 6.60 57.92
N ASP A 108 11.32 7.17 57.31
CA ASP A 108 12.44 7.77 58.03
C ASP A 108 11.97 8.98 58.87
N GLN A 109 11.09 9.82 58.32
CA GLN A 109 10.47 10.94 59.05
C GLN A 109 9.59 10.46 60.22
N ASP A 110 8.80 9.41 60.03
CA ASP A 110 7.95 8.84 61.08
C ASP A 110 8.79 8.24 62.21
N LEU A 111 9.92 7.61 61.86
CA LEU A 111 10.88 7.07 62.82
C LEU A 111 11.56 8.20 63.62
N GLU A 112 11.99 9.26 62.96
CA GLU A 112 12.60 10.43 63.60
C GLU A 112 11.62 11.14 64.55
N ALA A 113 10.37 11.32 64.11
CA ALA A 113 9.31 11.89 64.94
C ALA A 113 9.01 11.02 66.16
N SER A 114 9.01 9.69 66.01
CA SER A 114 8.85 8.74 67.11
C SER A 114 10.01 8.83 68.11
N ASN A 115 11.26 8.85 67.62
CA ASN A 115 12.45 9.00 68.46
C ASN A 115 12.44 10.33 69.23
N SER A 116 12.04 11.42 68.57
CA SER A 116 11.90 12.74 69.19
C SER A 116 10.85 12.74 70.31
N LYS A 117 9.67 12.17 70.07
CA LYS A 117 8.62 12.02 71.10
C LYS A 117 9.12 11.20 72.30
N LEU A 118 9.87 10.12 72.07
CA LEU A 118 10.47 9.33 73.14
C LEU A 118 11.54 10.10 73.92
N ALA A 119 12.36 10.91 73.25
CA ALA A 119 13.34 11.78 73.90
C ALA A 119 12.64 12.83 74.77
N THR A 120 11.59 13.48 74.25
CA THR A 120 10.76 14.42 75.03
C THR A 120 10.14 13.74 76.25
N ALA A 121 9.64 12.51 76.13
CA ALA A 121 9.12 11.76 77.28
C ALA A 121 10.19 11.54 78.37
N ARG A 122 11.45 11.26 77.99
CA ARG A 122 12.57 11.15 78.95
C ARG A 122 12.86 12.48 79.64
N VAL A 123 12.84 13.59 78.90
CA VAL A 123 13.02 14.94 79.46
C VAL A 123 11.91 15.27 80.45
N LEU A 124 10.64 15.03 80.10
CA LEU A 124 9.50 15.24 81.01
C LEU A 124 9.63 14.42 82.30
N ALA A 125 10.07 13.16 82.19
CA ALA A 125 10.31 12.32 83.35
C ALA A 125 11.42 12.89 84.28
N SER A 126 12.47 13.49 83.71
CA SER A 126 13.55 14.11 84.48
C SER A 126 13.08 15.33 85.29
N PHE A 127 12.05 16.04 84.82
CA PHE A 127 11.37 17.13 85.52
C PHE A 127 10.24 16.65 86.44
N GLN A 128 10.20 15.36 86.79
CA GLN A 128 9.18 14.75 87.66
C GLN A 128 7.74 14.79 87.10
N LEU A 129 7.54 15.10 85.81
CA LEU A 129 6.24 15.05 85.13
C LEU A 129 5.93 13.64 84.62
N ILE A 130 5.86 12.68 85.54
CA ILE A 130 5.84 11.23 85.25
C ILE A 130 4.60 10.81 84.45
N ASP A 131 3.42 11.32 84.77
CA ASP A 131 2.17 10.90 84.11
C ASP A 131 2.12 11.37 82.65
N SER A 132 2.56 12.62 82.40
CA SER A 132 2.72 13.16 81.05
C SER A 132 3.76 12.36 80.24
N ALA A 133 4.89 12.01 80.87
CA ALA A 133 5.93 11.19 80.25
C ALA A 133 5.46 9.78 79.89
N LYS A 134 4.73 9.10 80.79
CA LYS A 134 4.15 7.77 80.53
C LYS A 134 3.15 7.82 79.37
N THR A 135 2.26 8.80 79.38
CA THR A 135 1.24 8.97 78.33
C THR A 135 1.88 9.17 76.96
N LEU A 136 2.90 10.02 76.86
CA LEU A 136 3.61 10.27 75.61
C LEU A 136 4.39 9.04 75.13
N ARG A 137 5.06 8.32 76.04
CA ARG A 137 5.79 7.08 75.72
C ARG A 137 4.85 6.00 75.19
N ASP A 138 3.73 5.78 75.87
CA ASP A 138 2.82 4.68 75.55
C ASP A 138 2.02 4.96 74.27
N THR A 139 1.68 6.22 74.00
CA THR A 139 1.09 6.62 72.70
C THR A 139 2.09 6.47 71.55
N THR A 140 3.34 6.89 71.76
CA THR A 140 4.41 6.75 70.76
C THR A 140 4.74 5.28 70.46
N ARG A 141 4.77 4.40 71.48
CA ARG A 141 4.98 2.95 71.28
C ARG A 141 3.84 2.26 70.53
N LYS A 142 2.61 2.78 70.62
CA LYS A 142 1.46 2.26 69.88
C LYS A 142 1.44 2.72 68.41
N GLN A 143 2.10 3.83 68.09
CA GLN A 143 2.25 4.31 66.72
C GLN A 143 3.40 3.57 66.02
N SER A 144 3.07 2.82 64.96
CA SER A 144 4.07 2.17 64.12
C SER A 144 4.48 3.09 62.97
N ALA A 145 5.78 3.30 62.79
CA ALA A 145 6.34 4.09 61.69
C ALA A 145 6.05 3.50 60.29
N THR A 146 5.63 2.24 60.19
CA THR A 146 5.32 1.58 58.92
C THR A 146 3.82 1.58 58.57
N ARG A 147 2.97 2.19 59.42
CA ARG A 147 1.50 2.22 59.25
C ARG A 147 0.92 3.61 59.48
N SER A 148 1.66 4.66 59.14
CA SER A 148 1.13 6.03 59.22
C SER A 148 0.04 6.27 58.18
N SER A 149 -0.86 7.22 58.49
CA SER A 149 -1.90 7.68 57.57
C SER A 149 -1.33 8.28 56.30
N GLU A 150 -0.17 8.93 56.42
CA GLU A 150 0.58 9.59 55.38
C GLU A 150 1.12 8.56 54.37
N LEU A 151 1.65 7.43 54.85
CA LEU A 151 2.04 6.31 54.00
C LEU A 151 0.85 5.75 53.21
N LYS A 152 -0.32 5.64 53.84
CA LYS A 152 -1.53 5.17 53.15
C LYS A 152 -1.96 6.12 52.04
N ILE A 153 -1.93 7.44 52.28
CA ILE A 153 -2.23 8.44 51.26
C ILE A 153 -1.24 8.34 50.09
N LEU A 154 0.05 8.14 50.37
CA LEU A 154 1.07 7.97 49.34
C LEU A 154 0.83 6.72 48.49
N ASP A 155 0.52 5.58 49.12
CA ASP A 155 0.22 4.32 48.45
C ASP A 155 -1.06 4.45 47.58
N ASP A 156 -2.11 5.09 48.10
CA ASP A 156 -3.36 5.35 47.37
C ASP A 156 -3.13 6.27 46.14
N LEU A 157 -2.28 7.29 46.27
CA LEU A 157 -1.91 8.18 45.18
C LEU A 157 -1.11 7.45 44.10
N PHE A 158 -0.14 6.62 44.51
CA PHE A 158 0.64 5.80 43.58
C PHE A 158 -0.28 4.85 42.80
N GLU A 159 -1.18 4.13 43.47
CA GLU A 159 -2.12 3.22 42.81
C GLU A 159 -2.97 3.95 41.77
N LYS A 160 -3.48 5.15 42.12
CA LYS A 160 -4.27 5.97 41.20
C LYS A 160 -3.46 6.39 39.97
N GLN A 161 -2.24 6.87 40.16
CA GLN A 161 -1.37 7.29 39.05
C GLN A 161 -0.98 6.10 38.17
N TYR A 162 -0.64 4.97 38.78
CA TYR A 162 -0.29 3.74 38.07
C TYR A 162 -1.44 3.25 37.19
N ARG A 163 -2.68 3.30 37.70
CA ARG A 163 -3.88 2.94 36.93
C ARG A 163 -4.10 3.87 35.73
N LEU A 164 -3.99 5.19 35.95
CA LEU A 164 -4.14 6.18 34.87
C LEU A 164 -3.07 6.02 33.80
N MET A 165 -1.84 5.72 34.20
CA MET A 165 -0.71 5.44 33.31
C MET A 165 -1.02 4.22 32.42
N ILE A 166 -1.48 3.10 32.99
CA ILE A 166 -1.85 1.90 32.21
C ILE A 166 -2.98 2.21 31.22
N GLU A 167 -4.02 2.92 31.67
CA GLU A 167 -5.13 3.29 30.79
C GLU A 167 -4.67 4.17 29.62
N ARG A 168 -3.77 5.13 29.88
CA ARG A 168 -3.18 5.97 28.84
C ARG A 168 -2.33 5.14 27.88
N HIS A 169 -1.43 4.29 28.38
CA HIS A 169 -0.61 3.39 27.56
C HIS A 169 -1.46 2.50 26.64
N SER A 170 -2.56 1.96 27.16
CA SER A 170 -3.51 1.17 26.38
C SER A 170 -4.16 2.00 25.26
N LYS A 171 -4.61 3.22 25.56
CA LYS A 171 -5.15 4.15 24.55
C LYS A 171 -4.14 4.48 23.46
N ASP A 172 -2.88 4.70 23.84
CA ASP A 172 -1.82 5.00 22.88
C ASP A 172 -1.62 3.84 21.88
N PHE A 173 -1.66 2.59 22.35
CA PHE A 173 -1.59 1.42 21.46
C PHE A 173 -2.78 1.30 20.51
N ILE A 174 -4.00 1.57 21.01
CA ILE A 174 -5.21 1.56 20.19
C ILE A 174 -5.09 2.61 19.08
N LEU A 175 -4.67 3.83 19.42
CA LEU A 175 -4.47 4.91 18.46
C LEU A 175 -3.40 4.58 17.42
N LEU A 176 -2.28 3.97 17.83
CA LEU A 176 -1.25 3.52 16.89
C LEU A 176 -1.80 2.47 15.92
N HIS A 177 -2.52 1.47 16.43
CA HIS A 177 -3.12 0.42 15.60
C HIS A 177 -4.14 1.00 14.61
N GLU A 178 -5.01 1.90 15.05
CA GLU A 178 -6.00 2.58 14.19
C GLU A 178 -5.31 3.40 13.10
N ARG A 179 -4.25 4.13 13.45
CA ARG A 179 -3.45 4.91 12.50
C ARG A 179 -2.81 4.03 11.43
N VAL A 180 -2.13 2.94 11.82
CA VAL A 180 -1.49 2.00 10.89
C VAL A 180 -2.53 1.39 9.96
N LYS A 181 -3.67 0.96 10.51
CA LYS A 181 -4.78 0.40 9.73
C LYS A 181 -5.34 1.41 8.73
N ALA A 182 -5.49 2.67 9.12
CA ALA A 182 -5.94 3.73 8.23
C ALA A 182 -4.96 3.98 7.08
N GLN A 183 -3.66 3.99 7.36
CA GLN A 183 -2.62 4.16 6.32
C GLN A 183 -2.64 3.02 5.30
N ILE A 184 -2.74 1.77 5.76
CA ILE A 184 -2.85 0.60 4.85
C ILE A 184 -4.11 0.70 3.99
N ASN A 185 -5.25 1.09 4.57
CA ASN A 185 -6.48 1.27 3.81
C ASN A 185 -6.37 2.37 2.75
N ASN A 186 -5.66 3.47 3.05
CA ASN A 186 -5.42 4.53 2.09
C ASN A 186 -4.54 4.05 0.93
N SER A 187 -3.42 3.38 1.22
CA SER A 187 -2.55 2.78 0.19
C SER A 187 -3.32 1.80 -0.69
N LYS A 188 -4.24 1.02 -0.09
CA LYS A 188 -5.13 0.13 -0.86
C LYS A 188 -6.07 0.90 -1.79
N LEU A 189 -6.68 1.99 -1.31
CA LEU A 189 -7.57 2.82 -2.11
C LEU A 189 -6.83 3.48 -3.27
N ASP A 190 -5.61 3.96 -3.02
CA ASP A 190 -4.75 4.56 -4.04
C ASP A 190 -4.36 3.53 -5.12
N ALA A 191 -4.00 2.30 -4.72
CA ALA A 191 -3.75 1.21 -5.65
C ALA A 191 -4.98 0.83 -6.48
N GLU A 192 -6.17 0.80 -5.88
CA GLU A 192 -7.43 0.57 -6.59
C GLU A 192 -7.76 1.69 -7.59
N LEU A 193 -7.45 2.95 -7.25
CA LEU A 193 -7.62 4.09 -8.14
C LEU A 193 -6.66 4.01 -9.34
N LEU A 194 -5.37 3.73 -9.09
CA LEU A 194 -4.38 3.53 -10.15
C LEU A 194 -4.75 2.38 -11.08
N LYS A 195 -5.27 1.27 -10.52
CA LYS A 195 -5.77 0.16 -11.32
C LYS A 195 -6.91 0.59 -12.24
N LYS A 196 -7.91 1.32 -11.74
CA LYS A 196 -9.01 1.83 -12.57
C LYS A 196 -8.52 2.76 -13.68
N GLN A 197 -7.49 3.58 -13.42
CA GLN A 197 -6.88 4.42 -14.43
C GLN A 197 -6.15 3.60 -15.50
N ALA A 198 -5.45 2.54 -15.11
CA ALA A 198 -4.83 1.60 -16.05
C ALA A 198 -5.87 0.88 -16.91
N ASP A 199 -6.98 0.43 -16.31
CA ASP A 199 -8.11 -0.20 -17.02
C ASP A 199 -8.70 0.76 -18.07
N TYR A 200 -8.96 2.01 -17.70
CA TYR A 200 -9.44 3.03 -18.65
C TYR A 200 -8.44 3.32 -19.78
N THR A 201 -7.14 3.37 -19.44
CA THR A 201 -6.08 3.61 -20.43
C THR A 201 -6.01 2.47 -21.44
N LYS A 202 -6.12 1.22 -20.97
CA LYS A 202 -6.19 0.04 -21.82
C LYS A 202 -7.40 0.09 -22.75
N ASP A 203 -8.59 0.37 -22.23
CA ASP A 203 -9.82 0.44 -23.04
C ASP A 203 -9.70 1.52 -24.15
N ASN A 204 -9.10 2.67 -23.82
CA ASN A 204 -8.84 3.73 -24.79
C ASN A 204 -7.81 3.29 -25.85
N GLN A 205 -6.71 2.65 -25.44
CA GLN A 205 -5.69 2.13 -26.35
C GLN A 205 -6.25 1.06 -27.28
N ASP A 206 -7.03 0.12 -26.76
CA ASP A 206 -7.71 -0.92 -27.54
C ASP A 206 -8.71 -0.31 -28.54
N SER A 207 -9.40 0.77 -28.15
CA SER A 207 -10.32 1.51 -29.03
C SER A 207 -9.61 2.31 -30.13
N GLN A 208 -8.33 2.66 -29.96
CA GLN A 208 -7.54 3.38 -30.96
C GLN A 208 -6.94 2.47 -32.03
N ILE A 209 -6.76 1.16 -31.75
CA ILE A 209 -6.19 0.20 -32.73
C ILE A 209 -6.96 0.26 -34.07
N PRO A 210 -8.30 0.16 -34.12
CA PRO A 210 -9.05 0.28 -35.37
C PRO A 210 -8.77 1.59 -36.14
N ILE A 211 -8.65 2.71 -35.41
CA ILE A 211 -8.45 4.04 -36.00
C ILE A 211 -7.06 4.14 -36.64
N VAL A 212 -6.03 3.70 -35.91
CA VAL A 212 -4.64 3.67 -36.40
C VAL A 212 -4.54 2.76 -37.63
N MET A 213 -5.12 1.57 -37.57
CA MET A 213 -5.10 0.62 -38.69
C MET A 213 -5.81 1.16 -39.94
N ILE A 214 -7.01 1.73 -39.78
CA ILE A 214 -7.75 2.35 -40.90
C ILE A 214 -6.96 3.52 -41.49
N SER A 215 -6.33 4.35 -40.67
CA SER A 215 -5.51 5.49 -41.13
C SER A 215 -4.28 5.03 -41.91
N SER A 216 -3.53 4.07 -41.37
CA SER A 216 -2.32 3.54 -42.01
C SER A 216 -2.64 2.91 -43.36
N VAL A 217 -3.67 2.05 -43.42
CA VAL A 217 -4.13 1.40 -44.66
C VAL A 217 -4.63 2.43 -45.67
N SER A 218 -5.37 3.47 -45.24
CA SER A 218 -5.87 4.50 -46.15
C SER A 218 -4.77 5.34 -46.78
N MET A 219 -3.64 5.54 -46.07
CA MET A 219 -2.51 6.36 -46.56
C MET A 219 -1.47 5.55 -47.33
N GLN A 220 -1.26 4.29 -46.97
CA GLN A 220 -0.08 3.51 -47.39
C GLN A 220 -0.40 2.28 -48.22
N ALA A 221 -1.65 1.79 -48.24
CA ALA A 221 -1.95 0.58 -48.99
C ALA A 221 -1.97 0.82 -50.51
N LYS A 222 -1.32 -0.11 -51.24
CA LYS A 222 -1.23 -0.14 -52.70
C LYS A 222 -2.55 -0.59 -53.32
N PHE A 223 -3.21 -1.60 -52.75
CA PHE A 223 -4.41 -2.20 -53.32
C PHE A 223 -5.71 -1.70 -52.67
N ASP A 224 -6.66 -1.25 -53.49
CA ASP A 224 -7.96 -0.75 -53.01
C ASP A 224 -8.87 -1.86 -52.45
N THR A 225 -8.69 -3.09 -52.89
CA THR A 225 -9.30 -4.31 -52.35
C THR A 225 -8.85 -4.55 -50.90
N THR A 226 -7.55 -4.47 -50.63
CA THR A 226 -6.97 -4.55 -49.28
C THR A 226 -7.49 -3.43 -48.38
N LYS A 227 -7.58 -2.20 -48.89
CA LYS A 227 -8.19 -1.08 -48.14
C LYS A 227 -9.61 -1.40 -47.69
N ARG A 228 -10.45 -1.90 -48.60
CA ARG A 228 -11.85 -2.22 -48.27
C ARG A 228 -11.94 -3.40 -47.30
N SER A 229 -11.17 -4.46 -47.52
CA SER A 229 -11.10 -5.64 -46.65
C SER A 229 -10.81 -5.26 -45.20
N ILE A 230 -9.76 -4.46 -44.99
CA ILE A 230 -9.32 -4.09 -43.65
C ILE A 230 -10.25 -3.07 -43.01
N ILE A 231 -10.70 -2.05 -43.76
CA ILE A 231 -11.68 -1.07 -43.26
C ILE A 231 -12.97 -1.77 -42.84
N GLN A 232 -13.43 -2.77 -43.59
CA GLN A 232 -14.64 -3.53 -43.24
C GLN A 232 -14.42 -4.43 -42.02
N THR A 233 -13.21 -4.91 -41.79
CA THR A 233 -12.83 -5.69 -40.60
C THR A 233 -12.87 -4.84 -39.33
N PHE A 234 -12.38 -3.60 -39.39
CA PHE A 234 -12.30 -2.69 -38.23
C PHE A 234 -13.50 -1.73 -38.09
N SER A 235 -14.26 -1.52 -39.16
CA SER A 235 -15.46 -0.69 -39.20
C SER A 235 -16.51 -1.37 -40.11
N PRO A 236 -17.13 -2.47 -39.65
CA PRO A 236 -18.15 -3.15 -40.42
C PRO A 236 -19.35 -2.23 -40.65
N ARG A 237 -19.55 -1.82 -41.90
CA ARG A 237 -20.75 -1.09 -42.31
C ARG A 237 -21.86 -2.12 -42.57
N PRO A 238 -23.08 -1.91 -42.07
CA PRO A 238 -24.19 -2.77 -42.47
C PRO A 238 -24.36 -2.68 -43.99
N GLU A 239 -24.29 -3.83 -44.66
CA GLU A 239 -24.62 -3.90 -46.08
C GLU A 239 -26.03 -3.35 -46.27
N LYS A 240 -26.17 -2.39 -47.19
CA LYS A 240 -27.48 -1.91 -47.60
C LYS A 240 -28.25 -3.13 -48.11
N ARG A 241 -29.27 -3.56 -47.37
CA ARG A 241 -30.31 -4.45 -47.89
C ARG A 241 -30.97 -3.71 -49.06
N ILE A 242 -30.62 -4.10 -50.28
CA ILE A 242 -31.34 -3.74 -51.50
C ILE A 242 -32.37 -4.83 -51.74
#